data_AF-A4EPS1-F1
#
_entry.id   AF-A4EPS1-F1
#
_cell.length_a   1.000
_cell.length_b   1.000
_cell.length_c   1.000
_cell.angle_alpha   90.00
_cell.angle_beta   90.00
_cell.angle_gamma   90.00
#
_symmetry.space_group_name_H-M   'P 1'
#
loop_
_entity.id
_entity.type
_entity.pdbx_description
1 polymer ?
#
loop_
_entity_poly.entity_id
_entity_poly.type
_entity_poly.pdbx_seq_one_letter_code
_entity_poly.pdbx_strand_id
1 'polypeptide(L)'
;MTTITHNHKTTSPVSPFIAALIANFLWINASEVFRYFIFVMPMMRSAFPMLPDVAPMNLSVFMIWSIWDTILVLTATLLPSMAMKLFGASAVHAILYGTGAWMAVFVILWLGLFNMNLATTNVLAIALPMAWIEMVIAALIAWWFATRDRERIA
;
A
#
# COMPACT_ATOMS: atom_id res chain seq x y z
N MET A 1 47.25 -3.40 29.47
CA MET A 1 46.80 -2.25 28.67
C MET A 1 45.63 -2.75 27.83
N THR A 2 44.40 -2.51 28.29
CA THR A 2 43.19 -3.12 27.73
C THR A 2 42.57 -2.15 26.75
N THR A 3 42.69 -2.44 25.45
CA THR A 3 42.13 -1.60 24.39
C THR A 3 40.61 -1.78 24.36
N ILE A 4 39.87 -0.78 24.81
CA ILE A 4 38.42 -0.71 24.66
C ILE A 4 38.13 -0.29 23.22
N THR A 5 37.72 -1.24 22.38
CA THR A 5 37.19 -0.93 21.04
C THR A 5 35.77 -0.37 21.21
N HIS A 6 35.63 0.95 21.07
CA HIS A 6 34.32 1.60 20.91
C HIS A 6 33.68 1.10 19.62
N ASN A 7 32.74 0.17 19.75
CA ASN A 7 31.93 -0.30 18.64
C ASN A 7 30.93 0.82 18.29
N HIS A 8 31.24 1.61 17.26
CA HIS A 8 30.41 2.73 16.83
C HIS A 8 29.14 2.15 16.15
N LYS A 9 28.12 1.82 16.96
CA LYS A 9 26.79 1.48 16.43
C LYS A 9 26.26 2.71 15.71
N THR A 10 26.37 2.74 14.38
CA THR A 10 25.77 3.79 13.55
C THR A 10 24.25 3.62 13.61
N THR A 11 23.61 4.31 14.53
CA THR A 11 22.16 4.43 14.56
C THR A 11 21.74 5.21 13.30
N SER A 12 20.87 4.62 12.48
CA SER A 12 20.19 5.40 11.44
C SER A 12 19.43 6.53 12.15
N PRO A 13 19.48 7.79 11.67
CA PRO A 13 18.74 8.88 12.29
C PRO A 13 17.22 8.72 12.16
N VAL A 14 16.75 7.81 11.29
CA VAL A 14 15.33 7.58 11.00
C VAL A 14 14.91 6.20 11.52
N SER A 15 13.78 6.16 12.25
CA SER A 15 13.23 4.90 12.73
C SER A 15 12.83 4.00 11.55
N PRO A 16 12.99 2.66 11.66
CA PRO A 16 12.65 1.74 10.58
C PRO A 16 11.20 1.87 10.11
N PHE A 17 10.30 2.19 11.03
CA PHE A 17 8.90 2.46 10.72
C PHE A 17 8.72 3.72 9.86
N ILE A 18 9.40 4.82 10.19
CA ILE A 18 9.32 6.05 9.38
C ILE A 18 9.93 5.82 8.00
N ALA A 19 11.04 5.07 7.91
CA ALA A 19 11.63 4.71 6.62
C ALA A 19 10.67 3.88 5.75
N ALA A 20 10.00 2.88 6.35
CA ALA A 20 8.95 2.12 5.68
C ALA A 20 7.77 3.00 5.25
N LEU A 21 7.34 3.94 6.09
CA LEU A 21 6.24 4.86 5.80
C LEU A 21 6.55 5.75 4.59
N ILE A 22 7.76 6.31 4.51
CA ILE A 22 8.19 7.13 3.37
C ILE A 22 8.29 6.28 2.10
N ALA A 23 8.87 5.08 2.19
CA ALA A 23 8.97 4.19 1.05
C ALA A 23 7.59 3.75 0.54
N ASN A 24 6.67 3.42 1.44
CA ASN A 24 5.29 3.10 1.09
C ASN A 24 4.52 4.29 0.57
N PHE A 25 4.78 5.51 1.05
CA PHE A 25 4.19 6.72 0.49
C PHE A 25 4.52 6.85 -0.99
N LEU A 26 5.80 6.71 -1.36
CA LEU A 26 6.23 6.76 -2.76
C LEU A 26 5.65 5.59 -3.58
N TRP A 27 5.69 4.38 -3.04
CA TRP A 27 5.18 3.18 -3.71
C TRP A 27 3.69 3.27 -4.01
N ILE A 28 2.86 3.51 -2.99
CA ILE A 28 1.40 3.55 -3.11
C ILE A 28 0.94 4.68 -4.05
N ASN A 29 1.52 5.88 -3.92
CA ASN A 29 1.16 6.98 -4.82
C ASN A 29 1.52 6.64 -6.28
N ALA A 30 2.72 6.09 -6.52
CA ALA A 30 3.13 5.72 -7.87
C ALA A 30 2.25 4.61 -8.46
N SER A 31 1.91 3.59 -7.67
CA SER A 31 1.07 2.47 -8.10
C SER A 31 -0.39 2.87 -8.30
N GLU A 32 -0.95 3.75 -7.45
CA GLU A 32 -2.30 4.29 -7.61
C GLU A 32 -2.42 5.14 -8.87
N VAL A 33 -1.49 6.08 -9.10
CA VAL A 33 -1.45 6.87 -10.35
C VAL A 33 -1.40 5.95 -11.56
N PHE A 34 -0.47 4.98 -11.56
CA PHE A 34 -0.34 4.05 -12.66
C PHE A 34 -1.62 3.24 -12.89
N ARG A 35 -2.17 2.62 -11.83
CA ARG A 35 -3.38 1.80 -11.91
C ARG A 35 -4.59 2.62 -12.36
N TYR A 36 -4.71 3.84 -11.85
CA TYR A 36 -5.81 4.73 -12.17
C TYR A 36 -5.79 5.16 -13.63
N PHE A 37 -4.68 5.73 -14.11
CA PHE A 37 -4.62 6.29 -15.46
C PHE A 37 -4.55 5.24 -16.55
N ILE A 38 -3.89 4.11 -16.30
CA ILE A 38 -3.69 3.07 -17.32
C ILE A 38 -4.88 2.13 -17.42
N PHE A 39 -5.55 1.83 -16.29
CA PHE A 39 -6.61 0.82 -16.26
C PHE A 39 -7.95 1.40 -15.83
N VAL A 40 -8.06 1.94 -14.61
CA VAL A 40 -9.37 2.30 -14.03
C VAL A 40 -10.08 3.38 -14.84
N MET A 41 -9.43 4.50 -15.16
CA MET A 41 -10.04 5.60 -15.90
C MET A 41 -10.50 5.17 -17.32
N PRO A 42 -9.65 4.55 -18.16
CA PRO A 42 -10.09 4.06 -19.48
C PRO A 42 -11.24 3.06 -19.40
N MET A 43 -11.19 2.14 -18.43
CA MET A 43 -12.24 1.12 -18.28
C MET A 43 -13.55 1.71 -17.77
N MET A 44 -13.50 2.70 -16.87
CA MET A 44 -14.70 3.39 -16.38
C MET A 44 -15.34 4.24 -17.47
N ARG A 45 -14.54 4.94 -18.28
CA ARG A 45 -15.05 5.74 -19.41
C ARG A 45 -15.68 4.87 -20.50
N SER A 46 -15.09 3.71 -20.79
CA SER A 46 -15.68 2.76 -21.75
C SER A 46 -16.93 2.06 -21.21
N ALA A 47 -17.02 1.84 -19.89
CA ALA A 47 -18.20 1.25 -19.27
C ALA A 47 -19.41 2.22 -19.21
N PHE A 48 -19.17 3.52 -19.12
CA PHE A 48 -20.21 4.55 -19.00
C PHE A 48 -20.11 5.62 -20.10
N PRO A 49 -20.23 5.26 -21.39
CA PRO A 49 -20.02 6.19 -22.49
C PRO A 49 -21.10 7.29 -22.58
N MET A 50 -22.26 7.08 -21.94
CA MET A 50 -23.38 8.04 -21.94
C MET A 50 -23.24 9.13 -20.87
N LEU A 51 -22.32 8.98 -19.91
CA LEU A 51 -22.08 9.98 -18.88
C LEU A 51 -20.93 10.89 -19.35
N PRO A 52 -21.18 12.19 -19.57
CA PRO A 52 -20.10 13.13 -19.82
C PRO A 52 -19.22 13.24 -18.57
N ASP A 53 -17.90 13.36 -18.76
CA ASP A 53 -16.92 13.61 -17.70
C ASP A 53 -16.82 12.51 -16.62
N VAL A 54 -16.90 11.24 -17.02
CA VAL A 54 -16.61 10.11 -16.12
C VAL A 54 -15.14 10.12 -15.71
N ALA A 55 -14.93 10.05 -14.40
CA ALA A 55 -13.64 10.14 -13.73
C ALA A 55 -12.95 11.51 -13.98
N PRO A 56 -13.52 12.62 -13.47
CA PRO A 56 -12.95 13.95 -13.66
C PRO A 56 -11.70 14.11 -12.77
N MET A 57 -10.65 14.73 -13.33
CA MET A 57 -9.43 15.04 -12.59
C MET A 57 -9.37 16.52 -12.24
N ASN A 58 -10.37 16.99 -11.50
CA ASN A 58 -10.40 18.35 -10.97
C ASN A 58 -9.80 18.41 -9.56
N LEU A 59 -9.57 19.63 -9.05
CA LEU A 59 -8.93 19.84 -7.75
C LEU A 59 -9.69 19.15 -6.60
N SER A 60 -11.02 19.15 -6.64
CA SER A 60 -11.86 18.52 -5.61
C SER A 60 -11.67 17.00 -5.57
N VAL A 61 -11.67 16.34 -6.74
CA VAL A 61 -11.40 14.90 -6.82
C VAL A 61 -9.98 14.58 -6.38
N PHE A 62 -9.01 15.40 -6.79
CA PHE A 62 -7.61 15.24 -6.40
C PHE A 62 -7.41 15.35 -4.87
N MET A 63 -8.11 16.27 -4.20
CA MET A 63 -8.05 16.39 -2.73
C MET A 63 -8.62 15.15 -2.02
N ILE A 64 -9.76 14.63 -2.48
CA ILE A 64 -10.36 13.41 -1.92
C ILE A 64 -9.43 12.21 -2.17
N TRP A 65 -8.84 12.14 -3.36
CA TRP A 65 -7.88 11.10 -3.72
C TRP A 65 -6.62 11.17 -2.87
N SER A 66 -6.13 12.37 -2.54
CA SER A 66 -5.00 12.54 -1.61
C SER A 66 -5.30 12.04 -0.19
N ILE A 67 -6.54 12.24 0.29
CA ILE A 67 -6.99 11.70 1.57
C ILE A 67 -7.03 10.18 1.52
N TRP A 68 -7.59 9.62 0.44
CA TRP A 68 -7.63 8.17 0.20
C TRP A 68 -6.22 7.56 0.20
N ASP A 69 -5.29 8.13 -0.56
CA ASP A 69 -3.90 7.65 -0.64
C ASP A 69 -3.21 7.71 0.72
N THR A 70 -3.47 8.76 1.51
CA THR A 70 -2.92 8.87 2.86
C THR A 70 -3.44 7.74 3.77
N ILE A 71 -4.74 7.45 3.71
CA ILE A 71 -5.35 6.34 4.46
C ILE A 71 -4.75 5.00 3.99
N LEU A 72 -4.56 4.81 2.69
CA LEU A 72 -3.94 3.60 2.14
C LEU A 72 -2.51 3.42 2.64
N VAL A 73 -1.67 4.45 2.56
CA VAL A 73 -0.27 4.40 3.03
C VAL A 73 -0.22 4.04 4.52
N LEU A 74 -1.07 4.66 5.33
CA LEU A 74 -1.16 4.36 6.75
C LEU A 74 -1.62 2.92 6.98
N THR A 75 -2.66 2.46 6.29
CA THR A 75 -3.19 1.11 6.45
C THR A 75 -2.18 0.05 6.02
N ALA A 76 -1.56 0.23 4.85
CA ALA A 76 -0.58 -0.67 4.25
C ALA A 76 0.74 -0.73 5.03
N THR A 77 1.06 0.30 5.81
CA THR A 77 2.28 0.34 6.63
C THR A 77 2.02 -0.07 8.07
N LEU A 78 1.02 0.54 8.71
CA LEU A 78 0.74 0.39 10.14
C LEU A 78 0.21 -1.01 10.47
N LEU A 79 -0.78 -1.52 9.73
CA LEU A 79 -1.38 -2.82 10.03
C LEU A 79 -0.36 -3.96 9.88
N PRO A 80 0.40 -4.08 8.77
CA PRO A 80 1.45 -5.10 8.67
C PRO A 80 2.55 -4.91 9.73
N SER A 81 2.94 -3.67 10.02
CA SER A 81 3.96 -3.40 11.06
C SER A 81 3.49 -3.82 12.46
N MET A 82 2.23 -3.59 12.81
CA MET A 82 1.64 -4.04 14.07
C MET A 82 1.53 -5.56 14.11
N ALA A 83 1.03 -6.18 13.03
CA ALA A 83 0.91 -7.63 12.94
C ALA A 83 2.27 -8.33 13.04
N MET A 84 3.33 -7.78 12.42
CA MET A 84 4.69 -8.29 12.54
C MET A 84 5.26 -8.21 13.96
N LYS A 85 4.86 -7.20 14.75
CA LYS A 85 5.25 -7.10 16.16
C LYS A 85 4.56 -8.14 17.02
N LEU A 86 3.31 -8.49 16.70
CA LEU A 86 2.48 -9.38 17.52
C LEU A 86 2.64 -10.86 17.16
N PHE A 87 2.68 -11.17 15.86
CA PHE A 87 2.66 -12.53 15.32
C PHE A 87 4.00 -12.94 14.67
N GLY A 88 4.98 -12.03 14.67
CA GLY A 88 6.32 -12.28 14.16
C GLY A 88 6.54 -11.75 12.75
N ALA A 89 7.80 -11.42 12.46
CA ALA A 89 8.27 -10.84 11.21
C ALA A 89 8.93 -11.91 10.33
N SER A 90 8.25 -12.32 9.27
CA SER A 90 8.78 -13.17 8.20
C SER A 90 8.22 -12.69 6.86
N ALA A 91 8.91 -12.99 5.75
CA ALA A 91 8.42 -12.61 4.41
C ALA A 91 7.05 -13.23 4.10
N VAL A 92 6.84 -14.48 4.49
CA VAL A 92 5.55 -15.19 4.33
C VAL A 92 4.46 -14.48 5.12
N HIS A 93 4.73 -14.11 6.37
CA HIS A 93 3.79 -13.35 7.18
C HIS A 93 3.50 -11.97 6.59
N ALA A 94 4.49 -11.29 6.02
CA ALA A 94 4.29 -10.01 5.36
C ALA A 94 3.30 -10.12 4.18
N ILE A 95 3.42 -11.18 3.36
CA ILE A 95 2.47 -11.45 2.27
C ILE A 95 1.06 -11.67 2.83
N LEU A 96 0.92 -12.43 3.92
CA LEU A 96 -0.38 -12.66 4.58
C LEU A 96 -0.98 -11.36 5.12
N TYR A 97 -0.18 -10.51 5.77
CA TYR A 97 -0.66 -9.23 6.30
C TYR A 97 -1.05 -8.25 5.19
N GLY A 98 -0.26 -8.19 4.11
CA GLY A 98 -0.60 -7.41 2.91
C GLY A 98 -1.89 -7.91 2.26
N THR A 99 -2.06 -9.23 2.17
CA THR A 99 -3.31 -9.85 1.67
C THR A 99 -4.50 -9.51 2.58
N GLY A 100 -4.32 -9.53 3.90
CA GLY A 100 -5.35 -9.12 4.86
C GLY A 100 -5.77 -7.66 4.67
N ALA A 101 -4.81 -6.75 4.51
CA ALA A 101 -5.08 -5.34 4.25
C ALA A 101 -5.78 -5.12 2.89
N TRP A 102 -5.36 -5.85 1.85
CA TRP A 102 -6.04 -5.86 0.56
C TRP A 102 -7.49 -6.31 0.65
N MET A 103 -7.78 -7.38 1.39
CA MET A 103 -9.17 -7.84 1.59
C MET A 103 -10.00 -6.78 2.32
N ALA A 104 -9.46 -6.20 3.39
CA ALA A 104 -10.17 -5.23 4.21
C ALA A 104 -10.50 -3.92 3.45
N VAL A 105 -9.61 -3.48 2.56
CA VAL A 105 -9.79 -2.20 1.84
C VAL A 105 -10.40 -2.43 0.46
N PHE A 106 -9.73 -3.20 -0.39
CA PHE A 106 -10.06 -3.27 -1.81
C PHE A 106 -11.17 -4.27 -2.11
N VAL A 107 -11.15 -5.45 -1.51
CA VAL A 107 -12.20 -6.45 -1.79
C VAL A 107 -13.56 -5.92 -1.34
N ILE A 108 -13.66 -5.36 -0.14
CA ILE A 108 -14.91 -4.76 0.34
C ILE A 108 -15.37 -3.61 -0.56
N LEU A 109 -14.46 -2.67 -0.90
CA LEU A 109 -14.78 -1.53 -1.76
C LEU A 109 -15.30 -1.97 -3.13
N TRP A 110 -14.54 -2.82 -3.83
CA TRP A 110 -14.88 -3.23 -5.19
C TRP A 110 -16.10 -4.13 -5.26
N LEU A 111 -16.32 -5.01 -4.27
CA LEU A 111 -17.56 -5.78 -4.18
C LEU A 111 -18.77 -4.86 -3.93
N GLY A 112 -18.61 -3.83 -3.11
CA GLY A 112 -19.65 -2.81 -2.91
C GLY A 112 -20.00 -2.08 -4.21
N LEU A 113 -18.99 -1.61 -4.94
CA LEU A 113 -19.18 -0.95 -6.25
C LEU A 113 -19.83 -1.88 -7.27
N PHE A 114 -19.38 -3.13 -7.35
CA PHE A 114 -19.97 -4.14 -8.24
C PHE A 114 -21.43 -4.40 -7.89
N ASN A 115 -21.76 -4.56 -6.60
CA ASN A 115 -23.13 -4.76 -6.12
C ASN A 115 -24.05 -3.56 -6.43
N MET A 116 -23.52 -2.34 -6.48
CA MET A 116 -24.26 -1.14 -6.89
C MET A 116 -24.30 -0.92 -8.41
N ASN A 117 -23.80 -1.87 -9.20
CA ASN A 117 -23.67 -1.76 -10.65
C ASN A 117 -22.80 -0.57 -11.12
N LEU A 118 -21.85 -0.17 -10.28
CA LEU A 118 -20.89 0.92 -10.52
C LEU A 118 -19.52 0.42 -10.98
N ALA A 119 -19.34 -0.90 -11.12
CA ALA A 119 -18.14 -1.51 -11.67
C ALA A 119 -18.50 -2.76 -12.48
N THR A 120 -17.79 -3.01 -13.58
CA THR A 120 -18.00 -4.21 -14.41
C THR A 120 -17.09 -5.35 -13.97
N THR A 121 -17.45 -6.58 -14.32
CA THR A 121 -16.63 -7.78 -14.01
C THR A 121 -15.20 -7.64 -14.55
N ASN A 122 -15.03 -7.02 -15.72
CA ASN A 122 -13.72 -6.79 -16.32
C ASN A 122 -12.87 -5.83 -15.46
N VAL A 123 -13.48 -4.75 -14.94
CA VAL A 123 -12.78 -3.82 -14.03
C VAL A 123 -12.31 -4.55 -12.79
N LEU A 124 -13.16 -5.38 -12.18
CA LEU A 124 -12.80 -6.17 -10.99
C LEU A 124 -11.65 -7.14 -11.28
N ALA A 125 -11.69 -7.85 -12.40
CA ALA A 125 -10.69 -8.84 -12.78
C ALA A 125 -9.28 -8.26 -12.96
N ILE A 126 -9.16 -6.95 -13.20
CA ILE A 126 -7.87 -6.25 -13.35
C ILE A 126 -7.52 -5.46 -12.09
N ALA A 127 -8.46 -4.66 -11.57
CA ALA A 127 -8.20 -3.77 -10.45
C ALA A 127 -7.88 -4.52 -9.16
N LEU A 128 -8.59 -5.62 -8.86
CA LEU A 128 -8.38 -6.37 -7.61
C LEU A 128 -7.00 -7.05 -7.56
N PRO A 129 -6.54 -7.81 -8.58
CA PRO A 129 -5.20 -8.38 -8.57
C PRO A 129 -4.09 -7.33 -8.53
N MET A 130 -4.26 -6.21 -9.24
CA MET A 130 -3.28 -5.12 -9.20
C MET A 130 -3.17 -4.50 -7.80
N ALA A 131 -4.31 -4.23 -7.16
CA ALA A 131 -4.34 -3.71 -5.80
C ALA A 131 -3.78 -4.73 -4.79
N TRP A 132 -3.92 -6.04 -5.04
CA TRP A 132 -3.30 -7.06 -4.21
C TRP A 132 -1.77 -6.99 -4.27
N ILE A 133 -1.20 -6.89 -5.48
CA ILE A 133 0.24 -6.75 -5.68
C ILE A 133 0.76 -5.50 -4.95
N GLU A 134 0.05 -4.38 -5.09
CA GLU A 134 0.36 -3.11 -4.42
C GLU A 134 0.46 -3.28 -2.90
N MET A 135 -0.54 -3.91 -2.28
CA MET A 135 -0.60 -4.10 -0.83
C MET A 135 0.43 -5.13 -0.32
N VAL A 136 0.69 -6.19 -1.08
CA VAL A 136 1.72 -7.18 -0.73
C VAL A 136 3.11 -6.55 -0.79
N ILE A 137 3.42 -5.77 -1.83
CA ILE A 137 4.71 -5.07 -1.92
C ILE A 137 4.86 -4.06 -0.78
N ALA A 138 3.80 -3.31 -0.44
CA ALA A 138 3.85 -2.39 0.69
C ALA A 138 4.12 -3.09 2.03
N ALA A 139 3.54 -4.27 2.25
CA ALA A 139 3.82 -5.08 3.43
C ALA A 139 5.25 -5.66 3.43
N LEU A 140 5.78 -6.04 2.26
CA LEU A 140 7.17 -6.48 2.11
C LEU A 140 8.18 -5.36 2.36
N ILE A 141 7.88 -4.13 1.94
CA ILE A 141 8.67 -2.94 2.27
C ILE A 141 8.73 -2.75 3.79
N ALA A 142 7.58 -2.80 4.46
CA ALA A 142 7.51 -2.70 5.92
C ALA A 142 8.30 -3.81 6.62
N TRP A 143 8.22 -5.04 6.10
CA TRP A 143 8.99 -6.18 6.60
C TRP A 143 10.49 -5.98 6.44
N TRP A 144 10.94 -5.52 5.27
CA TRP A 144 12.35 -5.32 4.96
C TRP A 144 13.03 -4.31 5.88
N PHE A 145 12.35 -3.20 6.17
CA PHE A 145 12.87 -2.24 7.13
C PHE A 145 12.85 -2.78 8.56
N ALA A 146 11.80 -3.53 8.94
CA ALA A 146 11.68 -4.11 10.27
C ALA A 146 12.72 -5.20 10.58
N THR A 147 13.18 -5.96 9.59
CA THR A 147 14.20 -7.02 9.78
C THR A 147 15.62 -6.46 9.81
N ARG A 148 15.94 -5.47 8.96
CA ARG A 148 17.26 -4.82 8.94
C ARG A 148 17.60 -4.09 10.25
N ASP A 149 16.60 -3.66 11.00
CA ASP A 149 16.81 -3.09 12.34
C ASP A 149 17.25 -4.14 13.35
N ARG A 150 16.64 -5.34 13.32
CA ARG A 150 17.00 -6.43 14.23
C ARG A 150 18.42 -6.91 14.01
N GLU A 151 18.87 -7.01 12.76
CA GLU A 151 20.25 -7.39 12.41
C GLU A 151 21.29 -6.36 12.87
N ARG A 152 20.93 -5.08 13.06
CA ARG A 152 21.84 -4.05 13.59
C ARG A 152 21.99 -4.10 15.11
N ILE A 153 21.03 -4.70 15.81
CA ILE A 153 20.97 -4.72 17.27
C ILE A 153 21.57 -6.01 17.84
N ALA A 154 21.41 -7.14 17.12
CA ALA A 154 22.01 -8.44 17.41
C ALA A 154 23.54 -8.43 17.24
#